data_AF-A0A2S1M0I0-F1
#
_entry.id   AF-A0A2S1M0I0-F1
#
_cell.length_a   1.000
_cell.length_b   1.000
_cell.length_c   1.000
_cell.angle_alpha   90.00
_cell.angle_beta   90.00
_cell.angle_gamma   90.00
#
_symmetry.space_group_name_H-M   'P 1'
#
loop_
_entity.id
_entity.type
_entity.pdbx_description
1 polymer ?
#
loop_
_entity_poly.entity_id
_entity_poly.type
_entity_poly.pdbx_seq_one_letter_code
_entity_poly.pdbx_strand_id
1 'polypeptide(L)'
;MICCYCGTENLGDKSCSFCEAPLDHRRPKRKNFVYLEQCEQPFSQLKLFHTYDLLLLLRLVRKERSDAFNQMRLIKRGAQEAQMDQETISFAEEQYLYYTKRAKVLEGILIDRMGYKPKTINDRLLISMDQKIKEYEKKA
;
A
#
# COMPACT_ATOMS: atom_id res chain seq x y z
N MET A 1 -10.17 21.80 19.71
CA MET A 1 -9.99 20.74 18.69
C MET A 1 -10.72 19.50 19.14
N ILE A 2 -11.46 18.82 18.26
CA ILE A 2 -12.18 17.58 18.59
C ILE A 2 -11.28 16.39 18.30
N CYS A 3 -11.10 15.50 19.27
CA CYS A 3 -10.30 14.28 19.10
C CYS A 3 -10.94 13.35 18.05
N CYS A 4 -10.16 12.91 17.06
CA CYS A 4 -10.65 12.04 15.97
C CYS A 4 -10.90 10.58 16.38
N TYR A 5 -10.63 10.23 17.64
CA TYR A 5 -10.87 8.90 18.21
C TYR A 5 -12.07 8.88 19.15
N CYS A 6 -12.06 9.68 20.21
CA CYS A 6 -13.10 9.65 21.25
C CYS A 6 -14.11 10.80 21.18
N GLY A 7 -13.89 11.82 20.33
CA GLY A 7 -14.79 12.96 20.19
C GLY A 7 -14.69 14.04 21.28
N THR A 8 -13.77 13.91 22.25
CA THR A 8 -13.57 14.91 23.30
C THR A 8 -13.10 16.26 22.72
N GLU A 9 -13.69 17.35 23.19
CA GLU A 9 -13.24 18.71 22.91
C GLU A 9 -12.01 19.06 23.75
N ASN A 10 -10.95 19.55 23.10
CA ASN A 10 -9.67 19.90 23.73
C ASN A 10 -9.33 21.37 23.50
N LEU A 11 -8.72 22.02 24.49
CA LEU A 11 -8.40 23.45 24.53
C LEU A 11 -6.96 23.78 24.09
N GLY A 12 -6.42 23.04 23.11
CA GLY A 12 -5.13 23.38 22.46
C GLY A 12 -3.94 22.52 22.86
N ASP A 13 -4.14 21.46 23.63
CA ASP A 13 -3.10 20.47 23.95
C ASP A 13 -2.62 19.70 22.71
N LYS A 14 -1.46 19.05 22.83
CA LYS A 14 -0.91 18.14 21.79
C LYS A 14 -1.58 16.77 21.78
N SER A 15 -2.15 16.36 22.91
CA SER A 15 -2.80 15.05 23.11
C SER A 15 -4.19 15.25 23.69
N CYS A 16 -5.08 14.29 23.40
CA CYS A 16 -6.43 14.28 23.92
C CYS A 16 -6.43 14.12 25.44
N SER A 17 -7.17 14.95 26.15
CA SER A 17 -7.31 14.90 27.62
C SER A 17 -7.99 13.63 28.14
N PHE A 18 -8.69 12.88 27.29
CA PHE A 18 -9.41 11.66 27.67
C PHE A 18 -8.67 10.38 27.26
N CYS A 19 -8.37 10.21 25.96
CA CYS A 19 -7.78 8.98 25.44
C CYS A 19 -6.28 9.10 25.15
N GLU A 20 -5.67 10.25 25.47
CA GLU A 20 -4.24 10.54 25.27
C GLU A 20 -3.77 10.50 23.81
N ALA A 21 -4.68 10.27 22.86
CA ALA A 21 -4.36 10.21 21.45
C ALA A 21 -3.80 11.55 20.94
N PRO A 22 -2.79 11.52 20.06
CA PRO A 22 -2.23 12.73 19.47
C PRO A 22 -3.30 13.50 18.67
N LEU A 23 -3.44 14.79 18.94
CA LEU A 23 -4.43 15.67 18.33
C LEU A 23 -3.99 16.19 16.95
N ASP A 24 -2.69 16.15 16.66
CA ASP A 24 -2.14 16.43 15.32
C ASP A 24 -2.36 15.26 14.33
N HIS A 25 -2.73 14.08 14.83
CA HIS A 25 -2.96 12.91 14.00
C HIS A 25 -4.29 12.99 13.25
N ARG A 26 -4.20 13.03 11.92
CA ARG A 26 -5.38 13.00 11.05
C ARG A 26 -5.68 11.58 10.61
N ARG A 27 -6.94 11.17 10.76
CA ARG A 27 -7.43 9.90 10.21
C ARG A 27 -7.19 9.89 8.68
N PRO A 28 -6.54 8.85 8.14
CA PRO A 28 -6.36 8.70 6.70
C PRO A 28 -7.70 8.77 5.97
N LYS A 29 -7.79 9.62 4.94
CA LYS A 29 -8.94 9.66 4.03
C LYS A 29 -8.64 8.81 2.81
N ARG A 30 -9.68 8.19 2.27
CA ARG A 30 -9.60 7.43 1.02
C ARG A 30 -9.25 8.36 -0.14
N LYS A 31 -8.37 7.90 -1.02
CA LYS A 31 -8.04 8.58 -2.27
C LYS A 31 -9.08 8.29 -3.34
N ASN A 32 -9.30 9.25 -4.24
CA ASN A 32 -10.15 9.05 -5.43
C ASN A 32 -9.54 8.00 -6.37
N PHE A 33 -8.22 8.01 -6.53
CA PHE A 33 -7.48 7.13 -7.44
C PHE A 33 -6.21 6.60 -6.79
N VAL A 34 -5.94 5.31 -7.05
CA VAL A 34 -4.72 4.61 -6.67
C VAL A 34 -4.08 4.06 -7.94
N TYR A 35 -2.81 4.38 -8.16
CA TYR A 35 -2.03 3.98 -9.34
C TYR A 35 -0.64 3.51 -8.91
N LEU A 36 0.03 2.72 -9.77
CA LEU A 36 1.21 1.93 -9.41
C LEU A 36 2.37 2.80 -8.90
N GLU A 37 2.61 3.95 -9.51
CA GLU A 37 3.71 4.87 -9.22
C GLU A 37 3.62 5.46 -7.81
N GLN A 38 2.43 5.46 -7.19
CA GLN A 38 2.31 5.81 -5.78
C GLN A 38 3.07 4.84 -4.89
N CYS A 39 3.34 3.63 -5.37
CA CYS A 39 4.10 2.65 -4.64
C CYS A 39 5.51 3.11 -4.37
N GLU A 40 6.06 4.12 -5.05
CA GLU A 40 7.43 4.63 -4.92
C GLU A 40 7.60 5.62 -3.76
N GLN A 41 6.49 6.18 -3.25
CA GLN A 41 6.51 7.17 -2.19
C GLN A 41 7.25 6.67 -0.92
N PRO A 42 7.90 7.55 -0.16
CA PRO A 42 8.60 7.14 1.05
C PRO A 42 7.62 6.57 2.08
N PHE A 43 8.14 5.72 2.99
CA PHE A 43 7.34 5.11 4.06
C PHE A 43 6.51 6.13 4.85
N SER A 44 7.09 7.30 5.13
CA SER A 44 6.44 8.41 5.84
C SER A 44 5.15 8.91 5.17
N GLN A 45 5.04 8.76 3.84
CA GLN A 45 3.85 9.12 3.06
C GLN A 45 2.92 7.92 2.92
N LEU A 46 3.44 6.73 2.60
CA LEU A 46 2.64 5.51 2.46
C LEU A 46 1.88 5.17 3.74
N LYS A 47 2.50 5.37 4.92
CA LYS A 47 1.85 5.13 6.21
C LYS A 47 0.65 6.06 6.48
N LEU A 48 0.44 7.10 5.66
CA LEU A 48 -0.71 8.01 5.76
C LEU A 48 -1.86 7.64 4.83
N PHE A 49 -1.68 6.63 3.95
CA PHE A 49 -2.73 6.19 3.04
C PHE A 49 -3.85 5.50 3.82
N HIS A 50 -5.07 5.52 3.30
CA HIS A 50 -6.14 4.71 3.88
C HIS A 50 -5.84 3.21 3.70
N THR A 51 -6.26 2.36 4.64
CA THR A 51 -5.97 0.91 4.57
C THR A 51 -6.53 0.27 3.30
N TYR A 52 -7.69 0.75 2.84
CA TYR A 52 -8.27 0.36 1.54
C TYR A 52 -7.32 0.66 0.36
N ASP A 53 -6.74 1.87 0.35
CA ASP A 53 -5.86 2.32 -0.73
C ASP A 53 -4.54 1.52 -0.73
N LEU A 54 -4.03 1.18 0.46
CA LEU A 54 -2.87 0.29 0.59
C LEU A 54 -3.13 -1.11 0.03
N LEU A 55 -4.33 -1.66 0.21
CA LEU A 55 -4.72 -2.94 -0.38
C LEU A 55 -4.78 -2.87 -1.91
N LEU A 56 -5.37 -1.81 -2.46
CA LEU A 56 -5.39 -1.57 -3.91
C LEU A 56 -3.97 -1.46 -4.46
N LEU A 57 -3.13 -0.65 -3.82
CA LEU A 57 -1.76 -0.44 -4.25
C LEU A 57 -0.93 -1.72 -4.17
N LEU A 58 -1.09 -2.51 -3.09
CA LEU A 58 -0.41 -3.80 -2.97
C LEU A 58 -0.85 -4.79 -4.06
N ARG A 59 -2.12 -4.77 -4.48
CA ARG A 59 -2.59 -5.58 -5.62
C ARG A 59 -1.86 -5.19 -6.91
N LEU A 60 -1.73 -3.89 -7.19
CA LEU A 60 -1.01 -3.39 -8.38
C LEU A 60 0.46 -3.79 -8.35
N VAL A 61 1.15 -3.56 -7.22
CA VAL A 61 2.57 -3.91 -7.07
C VAL A 61 2.82 -5.42 -7.18
N ARG A 62 1.92 -6.26 -6.63
CA ARG A 62 2.04 -7.72 -6.75
C ARG A 62 1.85 -8.21 -8.19
N LYS A 63 0.97 -7.55 -8.95
CA LYS A 63 0.83 -7.79 -10.38
C LYS A 63 2.13 -7.43 -11.09
N GLU A 64 2.61 -6.21 -10.91
CA GLU A 64 3.82 -5.72 -11.57
C GLU A 64 5.06 -6.56 -11.24
N ARG A 65 5.22 -6.97 -9.97
CA ARG A 65 6.28 -7.90 -9.57
C ARG A 65 6.21 -9.24 -10.31
N SER A 66 5.00 -9.75 -10.55
CA SER A 66 4.81 -11.02 -11.26
C SER A 66 5.14 -10.86 -12.74
N ASP A 67 4.76 -9.73 -13.33
CA ASP A 67 5.06 -9.38 -14.72
C ASP A 67 6.59 -9.20 -14.91
N ALA A 68 7.25 -8.46 -14.01
CA ALA A 68 8.70 -8.29 -13.99
C ALA A 68 9.45 -9.63 -13.82
N PHE A 69 8.95 -10.54 -12.97
CA PHE A 69 9.51 -11.89 -12.82
C PHE A 69 9.40 -12.69 -14.13
N ASN A 70 8.25 -12.63 -14.80
CA ASN A 70 8.04 -13.33 -16.06
C ASN A 70 8.95 -12.76 -17.16
N GLN A 71 9.09 -11.44 -17.25
CA GLN A 71 10.01 -10.77 -18.18
C GLN A 71 11.46 -11.19 -17.94
N MET A 72 11.93 -11.12 -16.69
CA MET A 72 13.26 -11.57 -16.29
C MET A 72 13.50 -13.03 -16.71
N ARG A 73 12.53 -13.92 -16.50
CA ARG A 73 12.63 -15.33 -16.90
C ARG A 73 12.75 -15.50 -18.41
N LEU A 74 11.98 -14.74 -19.20
CA LEU A 74 12.03 -14.78 -20.66
C LEU A 74 13.37 -14.26 -21.19
N ILE A 75 13.84 -13.13 -20.66
CA ILE A 75 15.14 -12.54 -21.02
C ILE A 75 16.28 -13.51 -20.73
N LYS A 76 16.30 -14.13 -19.53
CA LYS A 76 17.33 -15.11 -19.18
C LYS A 76 17.34 -16.32 -20.11
N ARG A 77 16.17 -16.78 -20.57
CA ARG A 77 16.08 -17.88 -21.54
C ARG A 77 16.56 -17.44 -22.92
N GLY A 78 16.12 -16.27 -23.39
CA GLY A 78 16.55 -15.70 -24.67
C GLY A 78 18.07 -15.47 -24.72
N ALA A 79 18.67 -15.02 -23.62
CA ALA A 79 20.11 -14.79 -23.50
C ALA A 79 20.96 -16.08 -23.60
N GLN A 80 20.38 -17.23 -23.27
CA GLN A 80 21.03 -18.54 -23.46
C GLN A 80 21.01 -18.96 -24.94
N GLU A 81 20.00 -18.52 -25.69
CA GLU A 81 19.75 -18.93 -27.08
C GLU A 81 20.35 -17.94 -28.09
N ALA A 82 20.42 -16.65 -27.75
CA ALA A 82 21.04 -15.57 -28.51
C ALA A 82 21.92 -14.77 -27.55
N GLN A 83 23.17 -14.46 -27.91
CA GLN A 83 24.14 -13.72 -27.09
C GLN A 83 23.64 -12.29 -26.75
N MET A 84 22.66 -12.18 -25.84
CA MET A 84 22.12 -10.92 -25.34
C MET A 84 23.13 -10.27 -24.39
N ASP A 85 23.10 -8.94 -24.32
CA ASP A 85 23.99 -8.20 -23.43
C ASP A 85 23.63 -8.43 -21.94
N GLN A 86 24.63 -8.31 -21.06
CA GLN A 86 24.50 -8.50 -19.61
C GLN A 86 23.75 -7.37 -18.89
N GLU A 87 23.72 -6.16 -19.45
CA GLU A 87 22.97 -5.01 -18.91
C GLU A 87 21.46 -5.27 -18.96
N THR A 88 20.98 -5.84 -20.06
CA THR A 88 19.56 -6.20 -20.24
C THR A 88 19.10 -7.24 -19.19
N ILE A 89 19.94 -8.24 -18.89
CA ILE A 89 19.66 -9.23 -17.85
C ILE A 89 19.62 -8.57 -16.47
N SER A 90 20.64 -7.74 -16.19
CA SER A 90 20.77 -7.04 -14.89
C SER A 90 19.59 -6.11 -14.63
N PHE A 91 19.17 -5.34 -15.64
CA PHE A 91 18.01 -4.46 -15.54
C PHE A 91 16.73 -5.23 -15.19
N ALA A 92 16.50 -6.38 -15.83
CA ALA A 92 15.30 -7.19 -15.55
C ALA A 92 15.29 -7.75 -14.12
N GLU A 93 16.45 -8.14 -13.59
CA GLU A 93 16.61 -8.56 -12.19
C GLU A 93 16.32 -7.40 -11.22
N GLU A 94 16.85 -6.22 -11.52
CA GLU A 94 16.65 -5.02 -10.71
C GLU A 94 15.17 -4.64 -10.62
N GLN A 95 14.42 -4.69 -11.73
CA GLN A 95 12.98 -4.42 -11.73
C GLN A 95 12.20 -5.40 -10.83
N TYR A 96 12.50 -6.70 -10.92
CA TYR A 96 11.88 -7.70 -10.05
C TYR A 96 12.20 -7.46 -8.56
N LEU A 97 13.46 -7.17 -8.25
CA LEU A 97 13.90 -6.86 -6.88
C LEU A 97 13.26 -5.57 -6.35
N TYR A 98 13.13 -4.56 -7.21
CA TYR A 98 12.50 -3.29 -6.90
C TYR A 98 11.05 -3.49 -6.45
N TYR A 99 10.21 -4.11 -7.28
CA TYR A 99 8.81 -4.35 -6.92
C TYR A 99 8.66 -5.34 -5.76
N THR A 100 9.61 -6.25 -5.57
CA THR A 100 9.66 -7.10 -4.36
C THR A 100 9.86 -6.28 -3.10
N LYS A 101 10.78 -5.30 -3.10
CA LYS A 101 11.01 -4.39 -1.98
C LYS A 101 9.80 -3.47 -1.75
N ARG A 102 9.22 -2.90 -2.82
CA ARG A 102 8.01 -2.05 -2.72
C ARG A 102 6.83 -2.83 -2.13
N ALA A 103 6.62 -4.08 -2.55
CA ALA A 103 5.58 -4.93 -1.98
C ALA A 103 5.79 -5.17 -0.47
N LYS A 104 7.03 -5.44 -0.04
CA LYS A 104 7.35 -5.66 1.38
C LYS A 104 7.04 -4.43 2.25
N VAL A 105 7.29 -3.23 1.76
CA VAL A 105 6.94 -1.98 2.47
C VAL A 105 5.43 -1.91 2.73
N LEU A 106 4.62 -2.14 1.69
CA LEU A 106 3.16 -2.12 1.81
C LEU A 106 2.63 -3.25 2.70
N GLU A 107 3.22 -4.45 2.59
CA GLU A 107 2.89 -5.58 3.45
C GLU A 107 3.17 -5.28 4.93
N GLY A 108 4.30 -4.63 5.24
CA GLY A 108 4.63 -4.21 6.60
C GLY A 108 3.59 -3.27 7.19
N ILE A 109 3.22 -2.20 6.46
CA ILE A 109 2.20 -1.25 6.92
C ILE A 109 0.84 -1.94 7.14
N LEU A 110 0.47 -2.90 6.28
CA LEU A 110 -0.77 -3.65 6.43
C LEU A 110 -0.73 -4.59 7.65
N ILE A 111 0.41 -5.22 7.94
CA ILE A 111 0.61 -6.02 9.15
C ILE A 111 0.43 -5.13 10.39
N ASP A 112 1.05 -3.95 10.41
CA ASP A 112 0.95 -3.02 11.55
C ASP A 112 -0.51 -2.58 11.82
N ARG A 113 -1.33 -2.50 10.77
CA ARG A 113 -2.72 -2.00 10.87
C ARG A 113 -3.77 -3.08 11.07
N MET A 114 -3.59 -4.23 10.43
CA MET A 114 -4.60 -5.29 10.36
C MET A 114 -4.18 -6.53 11.15
N GLY A 115 -2.92 -6.62 11.57
CA GLY A 115 -2.33 -7.80 12.23
C GLY A 115 -1.94 -8.92 11.28
N TYR A 116 -2.17 -8.78 9.95
CA TYR A 116 -1.81 -9.80 8.97
C TYR A 116 -1.57 -9.18 7.59
N LYS A 117 -0.84 -9.92 6.74
CA LYS A 117 -0.74 -9.63 5.30
C LYS A 117 -1.76 -10.47 4.53
N PRO A 118 -2.66 -9.86 3.75
CA PRO A 118 -3.60 -10.65 2.95
C PRO A 118 -2.86 -11.53 1.94
N LYS A 119 -3.20 -12.84 1.92
CA LYS A 119 -2.66 -13.79 0.94
C LYS A 119 -3.09 -13.39 -0.48
N THR A 120 -4.36 -13.05 -0.64
CA THR A 120 -4.97 -12.62 -1.90
C THR A 120 -5.76 -11.35 -1.70
N ILE A 121 -5.69 -10.44 -2.67
CA ILE A 121 -6.50 -9.21 -2.71
C ILE A 121 -7.34 -9.29 -3.98
N ASN A 122 -8.56 -9.80 -3.85
CA ASN A 122 -9.50 -9.99 -4.96
C ASN A 122 -10.59 -8.92 -4.95
N ASP A 123 -11.37 -8.85 -6.03
CA ASP A 123 -12.46 -7.88 -6.17
C ASP A 123 -13.51 -8.07 -5.08
N ARG A 124 -13.80 -9.32 -4.66
CA ARG A 124 -14.75 -9.60 -3.58
C ARG A 124 -14.35 -8.91 -2.26
N LEU A 125 -13.08 -8.99 -1.87
CA LEU A 125 -12.55 -8.32 -0.67
C LEU A 125 -12.69 -6.80 -0.79
N LEU A 126 -12.25 -6.24 -1.92
CA LEU A 126 -12.25 -4.80 -2.14
C LEU A 126 -13.67 -4.24 -2.19
N ILE A 127 -14.59 -4.89 -2.93
CA ILE A 127 -16.00 -4.50 -3.01
C ILE A 127 -16.66 -4.56 -1.63
N SER A 128 -16.45 -5.64 -0.88
CA SER A 128 -17.03 -5.77 0.47
C SER A 128 -16.54 -4.68 1.42
N MET A 129 -15.25 -4.32 1.34
CA MET A 129 -14.67 -3.27 2.16
C MET A 129 -15.16 -1.88 1.73
N ASP A 130 -15.25 -1.62 0.42
CA ASP A 130 -15.79 -0.39 -0.17
C ASP A 130 -17.24 -0.14 0.28
N GLN A 131 -18.08 -1.18 0.27
CA GLN A 131 -19.47 -1.10 0.72
C GLN A 131 -19.54 -0.70 2.21
N LYS A 132 -18.79 -1.38 3.08
CA LYS A 132 -18.75 -1.06 4.52
C LYS A 132 -18.28 0.38 4.78
N ILE A 133 -17.28 0.84 4.03
CA ILE A 133 -16.79 2.23 4.13
C ILE A 133 -17.90 3.21 3.76
N LYS A 134 -18.54 3.01 2.60
CA LYS A 134 -19.63 3.89 2.13
C LYS A 134 -20.83 3.89 3.08
N GLU A 135 -21.18 2.74 3.67
CA GLU A 135 -22.25 2.65 4.66
C GLU A 135 -21.92 3.43 5.94
N TYR A 136 -20.66 3.41 6.38
CA TYR A 136 -20.20 4.21 7.52
C TYR A 136 -20.22 5.70 7.19
N GLU A 137 -19.74 6.11 6.02
CA GLU A 137 -19.72 7.50 5.56
C GLU A 137 -21.13 8.11 5.44
N LYS A 138 -22.16 7.30 5.18
CA LYS A 138 -23.56 7.75 5.19
C LYS A 138 -24.14 7.98 6.59
N LYS A 139 -23.56 7.37 7.61
CA LYS A 139 -24.04 7.41 9.00
C LYS A 139 -23.31 8.45 9.86
N ALA A 140 -22.13 8.89 9.43
CA ALA A 140 -21.28 9.87 10.10
C ALA A 140 -21.61 11.29 9.65
#